data_AF-A0AAX1Q522-F1
#
_entry.id   AF-A0AAX1Q522-F1
#
_cell.length_a   1.000
_cell.length_b   1.000
_cell.length_c   1.000
_cell.angle_alpha   90.00
_cell.angle_beta   90.00
_cell.angle_gamma   90.00
#
_symmetry.space_group_name_H-M   'P 1'
#
loop_
_entity.id
_entity.type
_entity.pdbx_description
1 polymer ?
#
loop_
_entity_poly.entity_id
_entity_poly.type
_entity_poly.pdbx_seq_one_letter_code
_entity_poly.pdbx_strand_id
1 'polypeptide(L)'
;MEKGLINQFQFLRSGTIRLLETTSEEKADVIPEGFSNSIHWNLGHIAVIQERVLYGLGLRQKPELSEEFISHFDMGTDPKKDGWEKTAPSLEEVKKELTRQLEQFPQTFAGKFDDELVEPFKLGSVEMKTIGELFSFSLWHETLHDGVIKGLNYALKGQSK
;
A
#
# COMPACT_ATOMS: atom_id res chain seq x y z
N MET A 1 -0.82 -23.28 0.13
CA MET A 1 -0.13 -22.05 -0.26
C MET A 1 -0.88 -20.82 0.27
N GLU A 2 -2.18 -20.72 -0.02
CA GLU A 2 -3.11 -19.68 0.47
C GLU A 2 -2.93 -19.28 1.95
N LYS A 3 -3.08 -20.22 2.89
CA LYS A 3 -2.93 -19.93 4.34
C LYS A 3 -1.60 -19.23 4.67
N GLY A 4 -0.53 -19.58 3.95
CA GLY A 4 0.78 -18.94 4.11
C GLY A 4 0.78 -17.48 3.66
N LEU A 5 0.19 -17.19 2.50
CA LEU A 5 0.08 -15.83 1.95
C LEU A 5 -0.85 -14.96 2.80
N ILE A 6 -1.98 -15.49 3.28
CA ILE A 6 -2.88 -14.75 4.20
C ILE A 6 -2.16 -14.44 5.52
N ASN A 7 -1.43 -15.41 6.09
CA ASN A 7 -0.67 -15.17 7.32
C ASN A 7 0.43 -14.11 7.10
N GLN A 8 1.12 -14.14 5.96
CA GLN A 8 2.13 -13.14 5.61
C GLN A 8 1.51 -11.75 5.46
N PHE A 9 0.36 -11.64 4.79
CA PHE A 9 -0.40 -10.39 4.70
C PHE A 9 -0.73 -9.83 6.08
N GLN A 10 -1.34 -10.65 6.93
CA GLN A 10 -1.74 -10.21 8.26
C GLN A 10 -0.54 -9.73 9.09
N PHE A 11 0.58 -10.47 9.03
CA PHE A 11 1.82 -10.09 9.70
C PHE A 11 2.37 -8.75 9.17
N LEU A 12 2.52 -8.61 7.86
CA LEU A 12 3.05 -7.41 7.22
C LEU A 12 2.16 -6.20 7.51
N ARG A 13 0.86 -6.30 7.21
CA ARG A 13 -0.10 -5.23 7.41
C ARG A 13 -0.21 -4.79 8.87
N SER A 14 -0.16 -5.72 9.81
CA SER A 14 -0.11 -5.38 11.24
C SER A 14 1.17 -4.62 11.63
N GLY A 15 2.28 -4.88 10.92
CA GLY A 15 3.52 -4.11 11.02
C GLY A 15 3.36 -2.70 10.47
N THR A 16 2.80 -2.57 9.26
CA THR A 16 2.51 -1.28 8.59
C THR A 16 1.62 -0.38 9.44
N ILE A 17 0.52 -0.93 10.00
CA ILE A 17 -0.40 -0.18 10.86
C ILE A 17 0.31 0.29 12.14
N ARG A 18 1.12 -0.58 12.77
CA ARG A 18 1.88 -0.20 13.97
C ARG A 18 2.91 0.91 13.67
N LEU A 19 3.53 0.87 12.49
CA LEU A 19 4.45 1.90 12.04
C LEU A 19 3.73 3.25 11.88
N LEU A 20 2.55 3.24 11.24
CA LEU A 20 1.66 4.40 11.15
C LEU A 20 1.33 4.96 12.53
N GLU A 21 0.90 4.13 13.47
CA GLU A 21 0.53 4.55 14.83
C GLU A 21 1.68 5.21 15.62
N THR A 22 2.93 4.90 15.26
CA THR A 22 4.11 5.52 15.88
C THR A 22 4.61 6.77 15.14
N THR A 23 4.00 7.12 14.01
CA THR A 23 4.36 8.28 13.19
C THR A 23 3.42 9.45 13.53
N SER A 24 3.98 10.57 13.97
CA SER A 24 3.20 11.79 14.19
C SER A 24 2.81 12.45 12.86
N GLU A 25 1.64 13.08 12.79
CA GLU A 25 1.19 13.84 11.60
C GLU A 25 2.27 14.84 11.12
N GLU A 26 2.85 15.60 12.06
CA GLU A 26 3.93 16.56 11.77
C GLU A 26 5.14 15.95 11.04
N LYS A 27 5.40 14.65 11.24
CA LYS A 27 6.52 13.95 10.59
C LYS A 27 6.10 13.23 9.33
N ALA A 28 4.84 12.82 9.25
CA ALA A 28 4.37 11.94 8.20
C ALA A 28 4.40 12.61 6.83
N ASP A 29 4.17 13.92 6.78
CA ASP A 29 4.18 14.73 5.56
C ASP A 29 5.54 15.34 5.22
N VAL A 30 6.54 15.23 6.11
CA VAL A 30 7.88 15.76 5.82
C VAL A 30 8.53 14.91 4.75
N ILE A 31 8.98 15.58 3.68
CA ILE A 31 9.75 14.98 2.59
C ILE A 31 11.22 15.37 2.79
N PRO A 32 12.10 14.44 3.20
CA PRO A 32 13.52 14.74 3.35
C PRO A 32 14.17 15.12 2.02
N GLU A 33 15.27 15.87 2.08
CA GLU A 33 16.05 16.22 0.90
C GLU A 33 16.51 14.97 0.14
N GLY A 34 16.40 15.01 -1.19
CA GLY A 34 16.70 13.86 -2.05
C GLY A 34 15.54 12.88 -2.25
N PHE A 35 14.42 13.04 -1.52
CA PHE A 35 13.21 12.25 -1.70
C PHE A 35 12.11 13.06 -2.42
N SER A 36 11.17 12.34 -3.03
CA SER A 36 9.99 12.91 -3.69
C SER A 36 8.67 12.47 -3.04
N ASN A 37 8.71 11.67 -1.98
CA ASN A 37 7.53 11.21 -1.27
C ASN A 37 7.74 11.22 0.25
N SER A 38 6.63 11.21 0.97
CA SER A 38 6.57 11.28 2.44
C SER A 38 6.18 9.93 3.04
N ILE A 39 6.27 9.78 4.36
CA ILE A 39 5.79 8.56 5.05
C ILE A 39 4.29 8.38 4.81
N HIS A 40 3.53 9.48 4.90
CA HIS A 40 2.10 9.51 4.66
C HIS A 40 1.74 8.99 3.26
N TRP A 41 2.47 9.45 2.24
CA TRP A 41 2.28 8.97 0.87
C TRP A 41 2.53 7.49 0.71
N ASN A 42 3.62 6.97 1.28
CA ASN A 42 3.91 5.55 1.18
C ASN A 42 2.83 4.69 1.85
N LEU A 43 2.28 5.12 2.99
CA LEU A 43 1.21 4.41 3.70
C LEU A 43 -0.10 4.38 2.89
N GLY A 44 -0.53 5.52 2.35
CA GLY A 44 -1.72 5.57 1.50
C GLY A 44 -1.52 4.82 0.17
N HIS A 45 -0.31 4.88 -0.40
CA HIS A 45 0.03 4.20 -1.64
C HIS A 45 -0.03 2.67 -1.51
N ILE A 46 0.43 2.12 -0.38
CA ILE A 46 0.27 0.70 -0.06
C ILE A 46 -1.21 0.29 -0.15
N ALA A 47 -2.11 1.07 0.48
CA ALA A 47 -3.54 0.78 0.47
C ALA A 47 -4.11 0.81 -0.95
N VAL A 48 -3.79 1.83 -1.75
CA VAL A 48 -4.28 1.99 -3.12
C VAL A 48 -3.80 0.87 -4.04
N ILE A 49 -2.50 0.59 -4.05
CA ILE A 49 -1.94 -0.38 -5.01
C ILE A 49 -2.45 -1.79 -4.75
N GLN A 50 -2.62 -2.19 -3.49
CA GLN A 50 -3.16 -3.52 -3.21
C GLN A 50 -4.59 -3.69 -3.72
N GLU A 51 -5.46 -2.68 -3.61
CA GLU A 51 -6.80 -2.80 -4.19
C GLU A 51 -6.79 -2.79 -5.71
N ARG A 52 -6.00 -1.92 -6.34
CA ARG A 52 -5.89 -1.91 -7.79
C ARG A 52 -5.43 -3.26 -8.33
N VAL A 53 -4.46 -3.89 -7.68
CA VAL A 53 -3.94 -5.19 -8.08
C VAL A 53 -4.96 -6.29 -7.79
N LEU A 54 -5.46 -6.38 -6.55
CA LEU A 54 -6.25 -7.55 -6.14
C LEU A 54 -7.71 -7.46 -6.59
N TYR A 55 -8.35 -6.31 -6.43
CA TYR A 55 -9.71 -6.10 -6.92
C TYR A 55 -9.72 -5.84 -8.43
N GLY A 56 -8.90 -4.91 -8.90
CA GLY A 56 -8.90 -4.48 -10.29
C GLY A 56 -8.41 -5.56 -11.26
N LEU A 57 -7.22 -6.10 -11.03
CA LEU A 57 -6.63 -7.12 -11.92
C LEU A 57 -7.08 -8.54 -11.54
N GLY A 58 -7.14 -8.86 -10.24
CA GLY A 58 -7.55 -10.18 -9.75
C GLY A 58 -9.04 -10.45 -9.96
N LEU A 59 -9.89 -9.68 -9.27
CA LEU A 59 -11.35 -9.92 -9.28
C LEU A 59 -12.10 -9.22 -10.42
N ARG A 60 -11.45 -8.32 -11.16
CA ARG A 60 -12.07 -7.42 -12.14
C ARG A 60 -13.21 -6.57 -11.56
N GLN A 61 -13.02 -6.13 -10.33
CA GLN A 61 -13.93 -5.27 -9.60
C GLN A 61 -13.30 -3.90 -9.40
N LYS A 62 -14.14 -2.88 -9.22
CA LYS A 62 -13.63 -1.57 -8.80
C LYS A 62 -13.01 -1.70 -7.40
N PRO A 63 -11.92 -0.96 -7.10
CA PRO A 63 -11.49 -0.75 -5.73
C PRO A 63 -12.67 -0.28 -4.86
N GLU A 64 -12.61 -0.63 -3.58
CA GLU A 64 -13.56 -0.15 -2.57
C GLU A 64 -13.15 1.22 -2.00
N LEU A 65 -11.87 1.59 -2.14
CA LEU A 65 -11.39 2.94 -1.86
C LEU A 65 -12.14 4.00 -2.70
N SER A 66 -12.38 5.17 -2.10
CA SER A 66 -12.97 6.30 -2.82
C SER A 66 -12.06 6.79 -3.94
N GLU A 67 -12.65 7.36 -5.00
CA GLU A 67 -11.88 7.95 -6.10
C GLU A 67 -10.96 9.08 -5.62
N GLU A 68 -11.39 9.83 -4.60
CA GLU A 68 -10.58 10.85 -3.93
C GLU A 68 -9.39 10.26 -3.19
N PHE A 69 -9.55 9.14 -2.47
CA PHE A 69 -8.42 8.49 -1.81
C PHE A 69 -7.40 7.99 -2.85
N ILE A 70 -7.90 7.37 -3.92
CA ILE A 70 -7.04 6.88 -5.01
C ILE A 70 -6.28 8.03 -5.67
N SER A 71 -6.94 9.16 -5.97
CA SER A 71 -6.29 10.26 -6.71
C SER A 71 -5.11 10.90 -5.98
N HIS A 72 -5.00 10.74 -4.65
CA HIS A 72 -3.88 11.27 -3.88
C HIS A 72 -2.70 10.29 -3.77
N PHE A 73 -2.96 8.98 -3.77
CA PHE A 73 -1.92 7.97 -3.52
C PHE A 73 -1.68 6.98 -4.66
N ASP A 74 -2.27 7.19 -5.85
CA ASP A 74 -2.06 6.32 -7.00
C ASP A 74 -0.62 6.40 -7.53
N MET A 75 -0.26 5.44 -8.36
CA MET A 75 1.01 5.44 -9.06
C MET A 75 1.20 6.75 -9.85
N GLY A 76 2.33 7.41 -9.59
CA GLY A 76 2.73 8.62 -10.31
C GLY A 76 2.31 9.93 -9.65
N THR A 77 1.51 9.90 -8.56
CA THR A 77 1.27 11.10 -7.75
C THR A 77 2.54 11.47 -6.98
N ASP A 78 2.70 12.77 -6.75
CA ASP A 78 3.89 13.35 -6.14
C ASP A 78 3.45 14.42 -5.13
N PRO A 79 3.45 14.12 -3.82
CA PRO A 79 2.93 15.04 -2.81
C PRO A 79 3.70 16.37 -2.77
N LYS A 80 4.95 16.38 -3.25
CA LYS A 80 5.77 17.60 -3.35
C LYS A 80 5.29 18.52 -4.48
N LYS A 81 4.77 17.97 -5.57
CA LYS A 81 4.27 18.73 -6.73
C LYS A 81 2.78 19.01 -6.66
N ASP A 82 2.03 18.08 -6.07
CA ASP A 82 0.57 18.10 -6.07
C ASP A 82 -0.02 19.01 -4.99
N GLY A 83 0.80 19.53 -4.07
CA GLY A 83 0.41 20.58 -3.13
C GLY A 83 -0.57 20.10 -2.06
N TRP A 84 -0.22 19.02 -1.34
CA TRP A 84 -1.04 18.28 -0.38
C TRP A 84 -1.63 19.04 0.82
N GLU A 85 -1.43 20.34 0.94
CA GLU A 85 -1.85 21.08 2.14
C GLU A 85 -3.36 21.39 2.12
N LYS A 86 -4.16 20.40 2.60
CA LYS A 86 -5.51 20.42 3.23
C LYS A 86 -6.54 19.45 2.65
N THR A 87 -6.30 18.82 1.50
CA THR A 87 -7.28 17.91 0.86
C THR A 87 -6.86 16.44 0.85
N ALA A 88 -5.61 16.14 1.18
CA ALA A 88 -5.17 14.75 1.26
C ALA A 88 -5.90 14.04 2.42
N PRO A 89 -6.31 12.77 2.24
CA PRO A 89 -6.80 11.96 3.35
C PRO A 89 -5.80 11.96 4.49
N SER A 90 -6.28 12.12 5.72
CA SER A 90 -5.46 12.13 6.96
C SER A 90 -4.84 10.76 7.27
N LEU A 91 -3.85 10.73 8.17
CA LEU A 91 -3.28 9.45 8.63
C LEU A 91 -4.31 8.55 9.29
N GLU A 92 -5.30 9.11 9.99
CA GLU A 92 -6.39 8.33 10.58
C GLU A 92 -7.29 7.71 9.50
N GLU A 93 -7.53 8.41 8.39
CA GLU A 93 -8.25 7.85 7.24
C GLU A 93 -7.43 6.75 6.55
N VAL A 94 -6.13 6.95 6.37
CA VAL A 94 -5.23 5.92 5.84
C VAL A 94 -5.22 4.69 6.77
N LYS A 95 -5.14 4.90 8.09
CA LYS A 95 -5.18 3.82 9.10
C LYS A 95 -6.47 3.04 9.01
N LYS A 96 -7.61 3.73 8.89
CA LYS A 96 -8.93 3.12 8.75
C LYS A 96 -8.97 2.21 7.52
N GLU A 97 -8.48 2.66 6.38
CA GLU A 97 -8.45 1.85 5.16
C GLU A 97 -7.49 0.67 5.26
N LEU A 98 -6.27 0.86 5.79
CA LEU A 98 -5.32 -0.22 6.02
C LEU A 98 -5.89 -1.30 6.95
N THR A 99 -6.63 -0.88 7.99
CA THR A 99 -7.29 -1.78 8.96
C THR A 99 -8.47 -2.50 8.32
N ARG A 100 -9.30 -1.82 7.53
CA ARG A 100 -10.38 -2.47 6.78
C ARG A 100 -9.82 -3.56 5.87
N GLN A 101 -8.78 -3.26 5.10
CA GLN A 101 -8.12 -4.22 4.22
C GLN A 101 -7.56 -5.43 4.99
N LEU A 102 -6.98 -5.21 6.18
CA LEU A 102 -6.48 -6.27 7.06
C LEU A 102 -7.59 -7.29 7.42
N GLU A 103 -8.78 -6.80 7.73
CA GLU A 103 -9.92 -7.63 8.11
C GLU A 103 -10.58 -8.28 6.90
N GLN A 104 -10.69 -7.54 5.80
CA GLN A 104 -11.51 -7.92 4.66
C GLN A 104 -10.80 -8.84 3.67
N PHE A 105 -9.54 -8.57 3.31
CA PHE A 105 -8.85 -9.34 2.26
C PHE A 105 -8.81 -10.84 2.54
N PRO A 106 -8.53 -11.33 3.77
CA PRO A 106 -8.56 -12.75 4.07
C PRO A 106 -9.89 -13.41 3.73
N GLN A 107 -11.01 -12.70 3.94
CA GLN A 107 -12.36 -13.22 3.64
C GLN A 107 -12.67 -13.12 2.15
N THR A 108 -12.35 -11.99 1.53
CA THR A 108 -12.63 -11.74 0.11
C THR A 108 -11.89 -12.71 -0.81
N PHE A 109 -10.65 -13.06 -0.48
CA PHE A 109 -9.77 -13.87 -1.34
C PHE A 109 -9.69 -15.34 -0.91
N ALA A 110 -10.31 -15.73 0.21
CA ALA A 110 -10.34 -17.13 0.64
C ALA A 110 -10.87 -18.04 -0.47
N GLY A 111 -10.13 -19.11 -0.76
CA GLY A 111 -10.47 -20.10 -1.79
C GLY A 111 -10.33 -19.63 -3.23
N LYS A 112 -9.78 -18.43 -3.50
CA LYS A 112 -9.61 -17.86 -4.85
C LYS A 112 -8.16 -17.81 -5.33
N PHE A 113 -7.21 -18.25 -4.52
CA PHE A 113 -5.77 -18.05 -4.80
C PHE A 113 -5.29 -18.80 -6.05
N ASP A 114 -5.94 -19.91 -6.40
CA ASP A 114 -5.63 -20.70 -7.59
C ASP A 114 -6.45 -20.26 -8.81
N ASP A 115 -7.34 -19.27 -8.68
CA ASP A 115 -8.13 -18.75 -9.80
C ASP A 115 -7.21 -18.02 -10.80
N GLU A 116 -7.39 -18.35 -12.08
CA GLU A 116 -6.66 -17.72 -13.18
C GLU A 116 -7.15 -16.29 -13.43
N LEU A 117 -6.20 -15.40 -13.71
CA LEU A 117 -6.49 -14.06 -14.22
C LEU A 117 -7.03 -14.17 -15.64
N VAL A 118 -7.97 -13.30 -15.99
CA VAL A 118 -8.48 -13.20 -17.37
C VAL A 118 -7.36 -12.87 -18.35
N GLU A 119 -6.46 -11.97 -17.95
CA GLU A 119 -5.25 -11.66 -18.69
C GLU A 119 -4.06 -11.72 -17.72
N PRO A 120 -2.97 -12.45 -18.07
CA PRO A 120 -1.79 -12.47 -17.25
C PRO A 120 -1.22 -11.07 -17.02
N PHE A 121 -0.91 -10.75 -15.76
CA PHE A 121 -0.27 -9.50 -15.41
C PHE A 121 1.24 -9.62 -15.62
N LYS A 122 1.79 -8.76 -16.48
CA LYS A 122 3.22 -8.77 -16.86
C LYS A 122 3.96 -7.61 -16.24
N LEU A 123 5.05 -7.93 -15.54
CA LEU A 123 5.97 -6.96 -14.98
C LEU A 123 7.40 -7.34 -15.37
N GLY A 124 7.96 -6.62 -16.34
CA GLY A 124 9.26 -6.96 -16.92
C GLY A 124 9.24 -8.37 -17.54
N SER A 125 10.12 -9.26 -17.07
CA SER A 125 10.20 -10.65 -17.53
C SER A 125 9.30 -11.61 -16.74
N VAL A 126 8.59 -11.12 -15.72
CA VAL A 126 7.72 -11.93 -14.87
C VAL A 126 6.28 -11.82 -15.37
N GLU A 127 5.60 -12.96 -15.44
CA GLU A 127 4.18 -13.07 -15.80
C GLU A 127 3.45 -13.76 -14.64
N MET A 128 2.44 -13.08 -14.09
CA MET A 128 1.54 -13.62 -13.07
C MET A 128 0.22 -13.99 -13.73
N LYS A 129 -0.27 -15.19 -13.43
CA LYS A 129 -1.41 -15.84 -14.04
C LYS A 129 -2.52 -16.16 -13.05
N THR A 130 -2.25 -16.13 -11.74
CA THR A 130 -3.27 -16.39 -10.72
C THR A 130 -3.46 -15.23 -9.75
N ILE A 131 -4.60 -15.20 -9.08
CA ILE A 131 -4.86 -14.27 -7.97
C ILE A 131 -3.82 -14.44 -6.87
N GLY A 132 -3.41 -15.66 -6.55
CA GLY A 132 -2.39 -15.92 -5.53
C GLY A 132 -1.02 -15.33 -5.88
N GLU A 133 -0.64 -15.32 -7.16
CA GLU A 133 0.58 -14.66 -7.62
C GLU A 133 0.47 -13.14 -7.52
N LEU A 134 -0.66 -12.55 -7.89
CA LEU A 134 -0.93 -11.11 -7.67
C LEU A 134 -0.89 -10.75 -6.18
N PHE A 135 -1.46 -11.60 -5.33
CA PHE A 135 -1.45 -11.43 -3.89
C PHE A 135 -0.03 -11.48 -3.35
N SER A 136 0.78 -12.45 -3.79
CA SER A 136 2.19 -12.49 -3.40
C SER A 136 2.97 -11.27 -3.86
N PHE A 137 2.70 -10.76 -5.07
CA PHE A 137 3.31 -9.53 -5.58
C PHE A 137 2.92 -8.31 -4.74
N SER A 138 1.65 -8.22 -4.33
CA SER A 138 1.15 -7.12 -3.51
C SER A 138 1.80 -7.08 -2.12
N LEU A 139 2.19 -8.23 -1.56
CA LEU A 139 2.97 -8.33 -0.31
C LEU A 139 4.41 -7.87 -0.47
N TRP A 140 5.05 -8.27 -1.57
CA TRP A 140 6.39 -7.79 -1.91
C TRP A 140 6.39 -6.27 -2.07
N HIS A 141 5.39 -5.71 -2.74
CA HIS A 141 5.21 -4.28 -2.93
C HIS A 141 5.06 -3.54 -1.58
N GLU A 142 4.21 -4.04 -0.69
CA GLU A 142 4.06 -3.46 0.67
C GLU A 142 5.39 -3.49 1.44
N THR A 143 6.14 -4.60 1.36
CA THR A 143 7.45 -4.72 2.02
C THR A 143 8.48 -3.72 1.47
N LEU A 144 8.44 -3.44 0.18
CA LEU A 144 9.30 -2.43 -0.45
C LEU A 144 9.01 -1.03 0.13
N HIS A 145 7.74 -0.65 0.22
CA HIS A 145 7.34 0.64 0.78
C HIS A 145 7.57 0.74 2.28
N ASP A 146 7.43 -0.34 3.05
CA ASP A 146 7.90 -0.41 4.44
C ASP A 146 9.39 -0.09 4.57
N GLY A 147 10.21 -0.60 3.63
CA GLY A 147 11.63 -0.27 3.53
C GLY A 147 11.88 1.21 3.26
N VAL A 148 11.12 1.81 2.34
CA VAL A 148 11.17 3.25 2.04
C VAL A 148 10.80 4.06 3.28
N ILE A 149 9.70 3.74 3.97
CA ILE A 149 9.26 4.43 5.19
C ILE A 149 10.33 4.36 6.29
N LYS A 150 11.01 3.21 6.45
CA LYS A 150 12.15 3.09 7.37
C LYS A 150 13.30 4.00 6.97
N GLY A 151 13.64 4.05 5.67
CA GLY A 151 14.66 4.96 5.13
C GLY A 151 14.35 6.44 5.39
N LEU A 152 13.11 6.85 5.12
CA LEU A 152 12.60 8.20 5.41
C LEU A 152 12.72 8.53 6.91
N ASN A 153 12.32 7.61 7.78
CA ASN A 153 12.46 7.78 9.22
C ASN A 153 13.91 7.99 9.67
N TYR A 154 14.88 7.30 9.07
CA TYR A 154 16.30 7.52 9.36
C TYR A 154 16.78 8.87 8.86
N ALA A 155 16.39 9.28 7.65
CA ALA A 155 16.74 10.58 7.11
C ALA A 155 16.23 11.73 7.99
N LEU A 156 14.98 11.64 8.46
CA LEU A 156 14.37 12.65 9.36
C LEU A 156 15.09 12.73 10.71
N LYS A 157 15.53 11.60 11.28
CA LYS A 157 16.33 11.60 12.52
C LYS A 157 17.72 12.23 12.32
N GLY A 158 18.32 12.04 11.13
CA GLY A 158 19.63 12.59 10.78
C GLY A 158 19.63 14.12 10.63
N GLN A 159 18.49 14.71 10.26
CA GLN A 159 18.31 16.15 10.08
C GLN A 159 18.02 16.92 11.39
N SER A 160 17.81 16.23 12.51
CA SER A 160 17.57 16.84 13.82
C SER A 160 18.87 17.12 14.61
N LYS A 161 20.04 17.10 13.94
CA LYS A 161 21.36 17.41 14.51
C LYS A 161 21.89 18.69 13.89
#